data_AF-A0A6P5SF68-F1
#
_entry.id   AF-A0A6P5SF68-F1
#
_cell.length_a   1.000
_cell.length_b   1.000
_cell.length_c   1.000
_cell.angle_alpha   90.00
_cell.angle_beta   90.00
_cell.angle_gamma   90.00
#
_symmetry.space_group_name_H-M   'P 1'
#
loop_
_entity.id
_entity.type
_entity.pdbx_description
1 polymer ?
#
loop_
_entity_poly.entity_id
_entity_poly.type
_entity_poly.pdbx_seq_one_letter_code
_entity_poly.pdbx_strand_id
1 'polypeptide(L)'
;MLRVVLVLLVFCVLLIRQANSHEESGEWSCESDSDIRVQAEFGPGLITLDGHADDWKDMDGFEFSLRPALDPDAENEYRGGKMTVKALHDGRDVFFMVQVDGDYAYSKGYVFWWKE
;
A
#
# COMPACT_ATOMS: atom_id res chain seq x y z
N MET A 1 38.83 14.73 23.37
CA MET A 1 38.26 14.16 22.12
C MET A 1 36.93 13.47 22.37
N LEU A 2 36.82 12.53 23.32
CA LEU A 2 35.56 11.84 23.66
C LEU A 2 34.37 12.79 23.92
N ARG A 3 34.59 13.89 24.67
CA ARG A 3 33.54 14.88 24.95
C ARG A 3 33.02 15.60 23.69
N VAL A 4 33.90 15.86 22.71
CA VAL A 4 33.53 16.51 21.44
C VAL A 4 32.73 15.55 20.57
N VAL A 5 33.13 14.27 20.54
CA VAL A 5 32.39 13.20 19.84
C VAL A 5 30.99 13.03 20.43
N LEU A 6 30.86 13.10 21.75
CA LEU A 6 29.57 12.94 22.44
C LEU A 6 28.62 14.11 22.13
N VAL A 7 29.14 15.33 22.08
CA VAL A 7 28.36 16.52 21.68
C VAL A 7 27.91 16.43 20.22
N LEU A 8 28.78 15.99 19.31
CA LEU A 8 28.43 15.78 17.91
C LEU A 8 27.35 14.70 17.75
N LEU A 9 27.42 13.60 18.50
CA LEU A 9 26.41 12.55 18.47
C LEU A 9 25.05 13.06 18.94
N VAL A 10 25.00 13.82 20.04
CA VAL A 10 23.76 14.43 20.53
C VAL A 10 23.19 15.41 19.49
N PHE A 11 24.05 16.21 18.86
CA PHE A 11 23.62 17.13 17.81
C PHE A 11 23.06 16.40 16.58
N CYS A 12 23.70 15.30 16.15
CA CYS A 12 23.19 14.47 15.07
C CYS A 12 21.83 13.86 15.39
N VAL A 13 21.59 13.40 16.62
CA VAL A 13 20.28 12.87 17.04
C VAL A 13 19.19 13.94 16.98
N LEU A 14 19.52 15.19 17.32
CA LEU A 14 18.57 16.31 17.22
C LEU A 14 18.25 16.70 15.77
N LEU A 15 19.12 16.35 14.82
CA LEU A 15 18.88 16.56 13.38
C LEU A 15 18.07 15.43 12.73
N ILE A 16 17.86 14.31 13.42
CA ILE A 16 16.94 13.26 12.96
C ILE A 16 15.53 13.80 13.10
N ARG A 17 15.00 14.36 12.01
CA ARG A 17 13.57 14.67 11.92
C ARG A 17 12.79 13.36 12.05
N GLN A 18 11.84 13.32 12.97
CA GLN A 18 10.83 12.27 12.96
C GLN A 18 10.09 12.37 11.64
N ALA A 19 10.09 11.30 10.86
CA ALA A 19 9.13 11.14 9.79
C ALA A 19 7.79 10.89 10.48
N ASN A 20 6.91 11.89 10.47
CA ASN A 20 5.52 11.65 10.82
C ASN A 20 4.92 10.79 9.70
N SER A 21 4.11 9.80 10.06
CA SER A 21 3.17 9.24 9.10
C SER A 21 2.36 10.40 8.52
N HIS A 22 2.04 10.32 7.23
CA HIS A 22 1.21 11.31 6.54
C HIS A 22 0.06 11.77 7.44
N GLU A 23 -0.26 13.06 7.43
CA GLU A 23 -1.29 13.75 8.22
C GLU A 23 -2.66 13.07 8.16
N GLU A 24 -2.77 11.90 8.80
CA GLU A 24 -3.99 11.15 8.94
C GLU A 24 -4.73 11.77 10.11
N SER A 25 -5.75 12.56 9.79
CA SER A 25 -6.56 13.21 10.81
C SER A 25 -7.40 12.16 11.53
N GLY A 26 -7.15 11.91 12.81
CA GLY A 26 -7.95 11.01 13.63
C GLY A 26 -7.13 10.20 14.64
N GLU A 27 -7.83 9.43 15.47
CA GLU A 27 -7.20 8.43 16.34
C GLU A 27 -6.85 7.20 15.49
N TRP A 28 -5.55 6.95 15.29
CA TRP A 28 -5.07 5.78 14.56
C TRP A 28 -5.00 4.57 15.49
N SER A 29 -5.72 3.50 15.16
CA SER A 29 -5.59 2.20 15.82
C SER A 29 -5.30 1.11 14.78
N CYS A 30 -4.28 0.29 15.04
CA CYS A 30 -4.07 -0.96 14.32
C CYS A 30 -4.88 -2.05 15.05
N GLU A 31 -6.20 -2.03 14.89
CA GLU A 31 -7.03 -3.13 15.35
C GLU A 31 -6.84 -4.30 14.38
N SER A 32 -6.21 -5.38 14.85
CA SER A 32 -6.13 -6.63 14.10
C SER A 32 -7.49 -7.30 14.17
N ASP A 33 -8.46 -6.77 13.44
CA ASP A 33 -9.77 -7.40 13.30
C ASP A 33 -9.57 -8.75 12.59
N SER A 34 -9.91 -9.84 13.26
CA SER A 34 -9.50 -11.21 12.88
C SER A 34 -10.19 -11.75 11.63
N ASP A 35 -11.13 -10.97 11.09
CA ASP A 35 -12.14 -11.42 10.13
C ASP A 35 -11.76 -11.10 8.69
N ILE A 36 -10.81 -10.18 8.46
CA ILE A 36 -10.28 -9.91 7.13
C ILE A 36 -9.15 -10.90 6.82
N ARG A 37 -9.47 -11.93 6.03
CA ARG A 37 -8.50 -12.93 5.57
C ARG A 37 -8.54 -13.04 4.05
N VAL A 38 -7.38 -12.91 3.44
CA VAL A 38 -7.17 -13.18 2.02
C VAL A 38 -6.50 -14.55 1.91
N GLN A 39 -7.18 -15.50 1.28
CA GLN A 39 -6.62 -16.81 1.00
C GLN A 39 -6.00 -16.81 -0.40
N ALA A 40 -4.74 -17.22 -0.48
CA ALA A 40 -4.04 -17.44 -1.74
C ALA A 40 -4.08 -18.92 -2.09
N GLU A 41 -4.47 -19.24 -3.33
CA GLU A 41 -4.40 -20.62 -3.83
C GLU A 41 -3.03 -20.94 -4.43
N PHE A 42 -2.67 -22.23 -4.43
CA PHE A 42 -1.45 -22.70 -5.07
C PHE A 42 -1.66 -22.78 -6.59
N GLY A 43 -0.94 -21.95 -7.36
CA GLY A 43 -1.08 -21.88 -8.82
C GLY A 43 0.21 -21.46 -9.52
N PRO A 44 1.24 -22.32 -9.54
CA PRO A 44 2.50 -22.00 -10.18
C PRO A 44 2.33 -21.81 -11.70
N GLY A 45 2.83 -20.68 -12.23
CA GLY A 45 2.89 -20.40 -13.66
C GLY A 45 1.57 -19.97 -14.33
N LEU A 46 0.54 -19.63 -13.54
CA LEU A 46 -0.75 -19.16 -14.08
C LEU A 46 -0.80 -17.67 -14.41
N ILE A 47 0.10 -16.86 -13.81
CA ILE A 47 0.10 -15.40 -13.93
C ILE A 47 1.45 -14.87 -14.39
N THR A 48 1.40 -13.72 -15.05
CA THR A 48 2.55 -12.87 -15.31
C THR A 48 2.58 -11.67 -14.35
N LEU A 49 3.78 -11.18 -14.03
CA LEU A 49 3.99 -10.00 -13.16
C LEU A 49 4.17 -8.73 -13.99
N ASP A 50 3.21 -8.49 -14.89
CA ASP A 50 3.23 -7.34 -15.80
C ASP A 50 2.09 -6.33 -15.52
N GLY A 51 1.17 -6.68 -14.61
CA GLY A 51 0.03 -5.85 -14.23
C GLY A 51 -1.20 -6.02 -15.12
N HIS A 52 -1.17 -6.89 -16.13
CA HIS A 52 -2.37 -7.21 -16.92
C HIS A 52 -3.32 -8.12 -16.13
N ALA A 53 -4.61 -7.79 -16.15
CA ALA A 53 -5.63 -8.53 -15.41
C ALA A 53 -6.09 -9.82 -16.09
N ASP A 54 -5.74 -10.03 -17.36
CA ASP A 54 -6.26 -11.14 -18.17
C ASP A 54 -5.88 -12.51 -17.60
N ASP A 55 -4.66 -12.67 -17.11
CA ASP A 55 -4.18 -13.91 -16.48
C ASP A 55 -4.88 -14.21 -15.14
N TRP A 56 -5.52 -13.21 -14.54
CA TRP A 56 -6.19 -13.28 -13.24
C TRP A 56 -7.70 -13.48 -13.35
N LYS A 57 -8.26 -13.55 -14.56
CA LYS A 57 -9.71 -13.53 -14.80
C LYS A 57 -10.47 -14.69 -14.14
N ASP A 58 -9.84 -15.86 -14.06
CA ASP A 58 -10.45 -17.09 -13.56
C ASP A 58 -10.21 -17.29 -12.05
N MET A 59 -9.57 -16.32 -11.38
CA MET A 59 -9.29 -16.34 -9.94
C MET A 59 -10.34 -15.54 -9.17
N ASP A 60 -10.80 -16.09 -8.05
CA ASP A 60 -11.71 -15.39 -7.15
C ASP A 60 -11.01 -14.19 -6.49
N GLY A 61 -11.80 -13.14 -6.23
CA GLY A 61 -11.34 -11.90 -5.63
C GLY A 61 -12.05 -11.58 -4.32
N PHE A 62 -11.31 -10.99 -3.40
CA PHE A 62 -11.83 -10.45 -2.14
C PHE A 62 -12.14 -8.98 -2.32
N GLU A 63 -13.37 -8.57 -2.03
CA GLU A 63 -13.80 -7.19 -2.19
C GLU A 63 -13.74 -6.43 -0.87
N PHE A 64 -13.19 -5.22 -0.93
CA PHE A 64 -13.06 -4.32 0.22
C PHE A 64 -13.56 -2.92 -0.15
N SER A 65 -14.20 -2.25 0.81
CA SER A 65 -14.60 -0.86 0.65
C SER A 65 -13.39 0.06 0.85
N LEU A 66 -13.14 0.95 -0.10
CA LEU A 66 -12.17 2.03 0.02
C LEU A 66 -12.85 3.26 0.59
N ARG A 67 -12.29 3.80 1.66
CA ARG A 67 -12.69 5.12 2.16
C ARG A 67 -12.08 6.21 1.28
N PRO A 68 -12.73 7.37 1.17
CA PRO A 68 -12.13 8.51 0.50
C PRO A 68 -10.76 8.82 1.13
N ALA A 69 -9.75 9.09 0.29
CA ALA A 69 -8.48 9.58 0.83
C ALA A 69 -8.65 11.07 1.18
N LEU A 70 -8.08 11.48 2.31
CA LEU A 70 -8.10 12.87 2.74
C LEU A 70 -7.05 13.63 1.92
N ASP A 71 -7.51 14.33 0.87
CA ASP A 71 -6.68 15.30 0.16
C ASP A 71 -6.96 16.71 0.72
N PRO A 72 -5.95 17.50 1.10
CA PRO A 72 -6.15 18.88 1.54
C PRO A 72 -6.72 19.79 0.43
N ASP A 73 -6.58 19.40 -0.84
CA ASP A 73 -7.22 20.05 -1.98
C ASP A 73 -8.55 19.34 -2.32
N ALA A 74 -9.65 20.07 -2.12
CA ALA A 74 -11.00 19.58 -2.37
C ALA A 74 -11.24 19.15 -3.84
N GLU A 75 -10.45 19.66 -4.79
CA GLU A 75 -10.56 19.24 -6.20
C GLU A 75 -9.80 17.94 -6.51
N ASN A 76 -8.90 17.51 -5.60
CA ASN A 76 -8.12 16.27 -5.71
C ASN A 76 -8.59 15.18 -4.73
N GLU A 77 -9.77 15.36 -4.11
CA GLU A 77 -10.33 14.34 -3.21
C GLU A 77 -10.53 13.01 -3.95
N TYR A 78 -9.76 12.01 -3.53
CA TYR A 78 -10.00 10.64 -3.97
C TYR A 78 -11.31 10.16 -3.38
N ARG A 79 -12.29 9.94 -4.25
CA ARG A 79 -13.59 9.42 -3.84
C ARG A 79 -13.42 8.03 -3.25
N GLY A 80 -14.27 7.70 -2.29
CA GLY A 80 -14.40 6.32 -1.82
C GLY A 80 -14.78 5.40 -2.98
N GLY A 81 -14.57 4.10 -2.80
CA GLY A 81 -14.78 3.14 -3.86
C GLY A 81 -14.71 1.71 -3.37
N LYS A 82 -14.39 0.80 -4.29
CA LYS A 82 -14.18 -0.61 -4.01
C LYS A 82 -12.81 -1.01 -4.54
N MET A 83 -12.13 -1.87 -3.80
CA MET A 83 -10.97 -2.60 -4.30
C MET A 83 -11.28 -4.09 -4.31
N THR A 84 -10.73 -4.79 -5.30
CA THR A 84 -10.71 -6.24 -5.35
C THR A 84 -9.27 -6.71 -5.23
N VAL A 85 -9.00 -7.60 -4.29
CA VAL A 85 -7.70 -8.24 -4.10
C VAL A 85 -7.81 -9.69 -4.54
N LYS A 86 -6.98 -10.10 -5.48
CA LYS A 86 -6.79 -11.52 -5.84
C LYS A 86 -5.43 -11.97 -5.37
N ALA A 87 -5.32 -13.21 -4.91
CA ALA A 87 -4.08 -13.73 -4.35
C ALA A 87 -3.77 -15.14 -4.83
N LEU A 88 -2.49 -15.39 -5.14
CA LEU A 88 -1.98 -16.67 -5.62
C LEU A 88 -0.58 -16.91 -5.05
N HIS A 89 -0.16 -18.16 -4.90
CA HIS A 89 1.23 -18.46 -4.58
C HIS A 89 1.77 -19.64 -5.39
N ASP A 90 3.07 -19.68 -5.60
CA ASP A 90 3.76 -20.79 -6.30
C ASP A 90 4.51 -21.73 -5.34
N GLY A 91 4.33 -21.52 -4.03
CA GLY A 91 4.99 -22.26 -2.97
C GLY A 91 6.32 -21.65 -2.52
N ARG A 92 6.83 -20.65 -3.25
CA ARG A 92 7.98 -19.83 -2.87
C ARG A 92 7.57 -18.39 -2.60
N ASP A 93 6.82 -17.81 -3.52
CA ASP A 93 6.40 -16.43 -3.53
C ASP A 93 4.87 -16.33 -3.50
N VAL A 94 4.36 -15.24 -2.94
CA VAL A 94 2.93 -14.91 -2.94
C VAL A 94 2.73 -13.67 -3.80
N PHE A 95 1.76 -13.73 -4.68
CA PHE A 95 1.43 -12.70 -5.66
C PHE A 95 0.05 -12.14 -5.35
N PHE A 96 -0.08 -10.82 -5.47
CA PHE A 96 -1.33 -10.11 -5.27
C PHE A 96 -1.63 -9.25 -6.49
N MET A 97 -2.87 -9.31 -6.96
CA MET A 97 -3.42 -8.34 -7.89
C MET A 97 -4.40 -7.47 -7.13
N VAL A 98 -4.16 -6.15 -7.13
CA VAL A 98 -5.05 -5.15 -6.54
C VAL A 98 -5.70 -4.39 -7.68
N GLN A 99 -7.02 -4.51 -7.79
CA GLN A 99 -7.83 -3.81 -8.77
C GLN A 99 -8.66 -2.74 -8.06
N VAL A 100 -8.57 -1.50 -8.54
CA VAL A 100 -9.35 -0.38 -8.03
C VAL A 100 -10.09 0.23 -9.22
N ASP A 101 -11.40 0.39 -9.09
CA ASP A 101 -12.20 1.05 -10.11
C ASP A 101 -11.89 2.56 -10.11
N GLY A 102 -11.54 3.12 -11.27
CA GLY A 102 -11.33 4.56 -11.44
C GLY A 102 -10.19 4.88 -12.41
N ASP A 103 -9.92 6.18 -12.57
CA ASP A 103 -8.88 6.70 -13.47
C ASP A 103 -7.46 6.61 -12.87
N TYR A 104 -7.14 5.47 -12.27
CA TYR A 104 -5.85 5.21 -11.64
C TYR A 104 -4.87 4.62 -12.66
N ALA A 105 -3.75 5.30 -12.89
CA ALA A 105 -2.65 4.78 -13.71
C ALA A 105 -1.50 4.32 -12.82
N TYR A 106 -1.23 3.01 -12.80
CA TYR A 106 -0.03 2.49 -12.14
C TYR A 106 1.23 3.02 -12.85
N SER A 107 2.18 3.56 -12.08
CA SER A 107 3.50 3.95 -12.57
C SER A 107 4.60 3.23 -11.79
N LYS A 108 5.48 2.53 -12.52
CA LYS A 108 6.57 1.74 -11.92
C LYS A 108 7.55 2.66 -11.19
N GLY A 109 7.84 2.36 -9.93
CA GLY A 109 8.80 3.12 -9.10
C GLY A 109 8.15 4.05 -8.08
N TYR A 110 6.82 4.16 -8.10
CA TYR A 110 6.05 4.87 -7.10
C TYR A 110 5.23 3.84 -6.30
N VAL A 111 5.25 3.91 -4.97
CA VAL A 111 4.06 3.56 -4.16
C VAL A 111 2.92 4.39 -4.77
N PHE A 112 1.72 3.85 -4.97
CA PHE A 112 0.59 4.57 -5.60
C PHE A 112 0.61 6.10 -5.37
N TRP A 113 1.21 6.83 -6.30
CA TRP A 113 1.28 8.28 -6.37
C TRP A 113 1.02 8.62 -7.83
N TRP A 114 0.03 9.48 -8.08
CA TRP A 114 -0.31 9.94 -9.42
C TRP A 114 0.67 11.02 -9.91
N LYS A 115 0.65 11.22 -11.21
CA LYS A 115 1.57 12.01 -12.03
C LYS A 115 0.85 13.28 -12.48
N GLU A 116 1.34 14.46 -12.08
CA GLU A 116 0.91 15.80 -12.53
C GLU A 116 0.42 15.88 -14.00
#